data_AF-A0A218ZBE6-F1
#
_entry.id   AF-A0A218ZBE6-F1
#
_cell.length_a   1.000
_cell.length_b   1.000
_cell.length_c   1.000
_cell.angle_alpha   90.00
_cell.angle_beta   90.00
_cell.angle_gamma   90.00
#
_symmetry.space_group_name_H-M   'P 1'
#
loop_
_entity.id
_entity.type
_entity.pdbx_description
1 polymer ?
#
loop_
_entity_poly.entity_id
_entity_poly.type
_entity_poly.pdbx_seq_one_letter_code
_entity_poly.pdbx_strand_id
1 'polypeptide(L)'
;MNGPMSGYGGVQASAEEEQAKMMVRNMQRMMESCPGKTAVSGVMGFALGGAFGLFMASMQYDTPLHTPGGAADAIKSLPLRQQLKAGLKDMGARSFSSAKNFGKVGAIFAGTECCIEGFRAKNDLVNGVLAGCITGGALAAPAGPQAAALGCAGFAAFSAAIDAYMRRPSELD
;
A
#
# COMPACT_ATOMS: atom_id res chain seq x y z
N MET A 1 41.79 34.57 -39.69
CA MET A 1 42.03 33.97 -38.36
C MET A 1 41.47 34.93 -37.31
N ASN A 2 40.29 34.63 -36.75
CA ASN A 2 39.81 35.12 -35.45
C ASN A 2 38.64 34.24 -35.03
N GLY A 3 38.71 33.76 -33.79
CA GLY A 3 37.93 32.65 -33.23
C GLY A 3 36.48 32.97 -32.83
N PRO A 4 35.82 32.00 -32.16
CA PRO A 4 34.39 31.70 -32.26
C PRO A 4 33.58 32.32 -31.11
N MET A 5 32.23 32.29 -31.19
CA MET A 5 31.30 32.20 -30.05
C MET A 5 29.85 32.32 -30.56
N SER A 6 29.14 31.20 -30.73
CA SER A 6 27.69 31.10 -30.47
C SER A 6 27.24 29.67 -30.75
N GLY A 7 26.68 28.98 -29.74
CA GLY A 7 26.18 27.61 -29.90
C GLY A 7 26.13 26.75 -28.64
N TYR A 8 26.20 27.34 -27.43
CA TYR A 8 26.08 26.63 -26.14
C TYR A 8 24.63 26.28 -25.75
N GLY A 9 23.64 26.49 -26.63
CA GLY A 9 22.21 26.28 -26.33
C GLY A 9 21.64 24.92 -26.75
N GLY A 10 22.34 24.14 -27.58
CA GLY A 10 21.85 22.85 -28.09
C GLY A 10 22.40 21.61 -27.39
N VAL A 11 23.50 21.74 -26.64
CA VAL A 11 24.18 20.62 -25.96
C VAL A 11 23.76 20.50 -24.49
N GLN A 12 23.30 21.60 -23.88
CA GLN A 12 22.85 21.60 -22.49
C GLN A 12 21.51 20.84 -22.31
N ALA A 13 20.57 20.97 -23.26
CA ALA A 13 19.32 20.22 -23.20
C ALA A 13 19.53 18.70 -23.26
N SER A 14 20.46 18.21 -24.11
CA SER A 14 20.75 16.77 -24.21
C SER A 14 21.52 16.23 -23.01
N ALA A 15 22.38 17.04 -22.37
CA ALA A 15 23.15 16.63 -21.18
C ALA A 15 22.31 16.63 -19.90
N GLU A 16 21.44 17.62 -19.69
CA GLU A 16 20.46 17.61 -18.59
C GLU A 16 19.40 16.52 -18.79
N GLU A 17 18.98 16.25 -20.04
CA GLU A 17 18.04 15.17 -20.36
C GLU A 17 18.71 13.77 -20.32
N GLU A 18 20.00 13.63 -20.66
CA GLU A 18 20.78 12.38 -20.43
C GLU A 18 21.01 12.15 -18.94
N GLN A 19 21.34 13.19 -18.18
CA GLN A 19 21.53 13.10 -16.74
C GLN A 19 20.20 12.83 -16.04
N ALA A 20 19.10 13.43 -16.50
CA ALA A 20 17.74 13.09 -16.06
C ALA A 20 17.35 11.67 -16.47
N LYS A 21 17.67 11.18 -17.68
CA LYS A 21 17.42 9.79 -18.11
C LYS A 21 18.26 8.78 -17.35
N MET A 22 19.51 9.10 -17.03
CA MET A 22 20.40 8.27 -16.22
C MET A 22 19.95 8.24 -14.77
N MET A 23 19.52 9.39 -14.23
CA MET A 23 18.90 9.50 -12.90
C MET A 23 17.57 8.76 -12.83
N VAL A 24 16.70 8.89 -13.84
CA VAL A 24 15.42 8.15 -13.95
C VAL A 24 15.69 6.66 -14.09
N ARG A 25 16.67 6.22 -14.88
CA ARG A 25 17.03 4.81 -15.01
C ARG A 25 17.56 4.24 -13.71
N ASN A 26 18.41 4.98 -12.99
CA ASN A 26 18.85 4.58 -11.65
C ASN A 26 17.68 4.55 -10.66
N MET A 27 16.76 5.51 -10.74
CA MET A 27 15.56 5.56 -9.89
C MET A 27 14.59 4.41 -10.21
N GLN A 28 14.40 4.08 -11.49
CA GLN A 28 13.62 2.93 -11.97
C GLN A 28 14.24 1.62 -11.48
N ARG A 29 15.56 1.44 -11.60
CA ARG A 29 16.26 0.26 -11.03
C ARG A 29 16.05 0.13 -9.52
N MET A 30 16.03 1.26 -8.80
CA MET A 30 15.74 1.25 -7.36
C MET A 30 14.27 0.94 -7.07
N MET A 31 13.33 1.45 -7.87
CA MET A 31 11.89 1.19 -7.71
C MET A 31 11.46 -0.21 -8.17
N GLU A 32 12.18 -0.81 -9.10
CA GLU A 32 11.99 -2.20 -9.57
C GLU A 32 12.66 -3.23 -8.66
N SER A 33 13.57 -2.80 -7.78
CA SER A 33 14.17 -3.68 -6.78
C SER A 33 13.12 -4.18 -5.79
N CYS A 34 13.27 -5.41 -5.28
CA CYS A 34 12.32 -5.94 -4.29
C CYS A 34 12.18 -5.07 -3.03
N PRO A 35 13.25 -4.48 -2.47
CA PRO A 35 13.13 -3.50 -1.39
C PRO A 35 12.34 -2.26 -1.81
N GLY A 36 12.55 -1.77 -3.04
CA GLY A 36 11.82 -0.63 -3.62
C GLY A 36 10.33 -0.91 -3.78
N LYS A 37 9.96 -2.00 -4.47
CA LYS A 37 8.57 -2.44 -4.63
C LYS A 37 7.88 -2.63 -3.28
N THR A 38 8.57 -3.25 -2.31
CA THR A 38 8.05 -3.47 -0.95
C THR A 38 7.81 -2.15 -0.21
N ALA A 39 8.74 -1.20 -0.30
CA ALA A 39 8.60 0.09 0.36
C ALA A 39 7.45 0.91 -0.24
N VAL A 40 7.39 0.99 -1.58
CA VAL A 40 6.35 1.75 -2.29
C VAL A 40 4.95 1.17 -2.01
N SER A 41 4.79 -0.15 -2.12
CA SER A 41 3.52 -0.83 -1.82
C SER A 41 3.13 -0.71 -0.34
N GLY A 42 4.10 -0.78 0.58
CA GLY A 42 3.87 -0.58 2.01
C GLY A 42 3.39 0.83 2.33
N VAL A 43 4.01 1.85 1.73
CA VAL A 43 3.60 3.26 1.89
C VAL A 43 2.22 3.50 1.28
N MET A 44 1.97 2.97 0.07
CA MET A 44 0.68 3.09 -0.59
C MET A 44 -0.43 2.40 0.22
N GLY A 45 -0.19 1.20 0.72
CA GLY A 45 -1.09 0.49 1.62
C GLY A 45 -1.32 1.23 2.93
N PHE A 46 -0.28 1.83 3.51
CA PHE A 46 -0.41 2.63 4.72
C PHE A 46 -1.29 3.85 4.50
N ALA A 47 -1.10 4.58 3.39
CA ALA A 47 -1.91 5.74 3.04
C ALA A 47 -3.39 5.37 2.83
N LEU A 48 -3.65 4.32 2.04
CA LEU A 48 -5.00 3.81 1.78
C LEU A 48 -5.67 3.32 3.08
N GLY A 49 -4.94 2.59 3.92
CA GLY A 49 -5.45 2.11 5.20
C GLY A 49 -5.71 3.23 6.22
N GLY A 50 -4.92 4.30 6.18
CA GLY A 50 -5.14 5.49 7.00
C GLY A 50 -6.41 6.23 6.61
N ALA A 51 -6.61 6.46 5.31
CA ALA A 51 -7.83 7.07 4.79
C ALA A 51 -9.07 6.20 5.09
N PHE A 52 -8.99 4.90 4.82
CA PHE A 52 -10.06 3.95 5.13
C PHE A 52 -10.36 3.88 6.63
N GLY A 53 -9.32 3.87 7.48
CA GLY A 53 -9.48 3.82 8.92
C GLY A 53 -10.07 5.10 9.52
N LEU A 54 -9.73 6.26 8.96
CA LEU A 54 -10.32 7.54 9.37
C LEU A 54 -11.80 7.59 8.97
N PHE A 55 -12.13 7.14 7.77
CA PHE A 55 -13.51 7.04 7.28
C PHE A 55 -14.36 6.09 8.13
N MET A 56 -13.84 4.90 8.45
CA MET A 56 -14.53 3.97 9.34
C MET A 56 -14.70 4.54 10.76
N ALA A 57 -13.70 5.25 11.28
CA ALA A 57 -13.80 5.91 12.58
C ALA A 57 -14.85 7.04 12.57
N SER A 58 -14.97 7.81 11.48
CA SER A 58 -16.01 8.86 11.40
C SER A 58 -17.42 8.28 11.37
N MET A 59 -17.65 7.19 10.63
CA MET A 59 -18.97 6.53 10.61
C MET A 59 -19.40 5.98 11.99
N GLN A 60 -18.43 5.54 12.79
CA GLN A 60 -18.68 5.06 14.15
C GLN A 60 -18.93 6.20 15.16
N TYR A 61 -18.42 7.41 14.90
CA TYR A 61 -18.70 8.60 15.70
C TYR A 61 -20.06 9.23 15.40
N ASP A 62 -20.60 9.04 14.18
CA ASP A 62 -21.93 9.54 13.77
C ASP A 62 -23.11 8.73 14.33
N THR A 63 -22.89 7.56 14.96
CA THR A 63 -23.95 6.70 15.50
C THR A 63 -23.94 6.60 17.03
N PRO A 64 -24.27 7.68 17.77
CA PRO A 64 -24.19 7.75 19.23
C PRO A 64 -25.32 7.00 19.98
N LEU A 65 -26.09 6.11 19.34
CA LEU A 65 -27.30 5.50 19.93
C LEU A 65 -27.31 3.96 20.02
N HIS A 66 -26.34 3.25 19.44
CA HIS A 66 -26.42 1.77 19.33
C HIS A 66 -25.23 1.00 19.92
N THR A 67 -24.26 1.65 20.55
CA THR A 67 -23.18 0.96 21.29
C THR A 67 -23.20 1.35 22.76
N PRO A 68 -23.89 0.59 23.62
CA PRO A 68 -23.80 0.80 25.07
C PRO A 68 -22.34 0.58 25.49
N GLY A 69 -21.68 1.63 26.02
CA GLY A 69 -20.27 1.58 26.43
C GLY A 69 -19.26 1.98 25.35
N GLY A 70 -19.71 2.55 24.23
CA GLY A 70 -18.83 3.14 23.22
C GLY A 70 -18.13 4.41 23.71
N ALA A 71 -16.96 4.73 23.15
CA ALA A 71 -16.15 5.91 23.49
C ALA A 71 -16.93 7.25 23.48
N ALA A 72 -18.06 7.33 22.77
CA ALA A 72 -18.96 8.48 22.75
C ALA A 72 -19.66 8.75 24.10
N ASP A 73 -20.00 7.72 24.88
CA ASP A 73 -20.69 7.89 26.18
C ASP A 73 -19.72 8.35 27.29
N ALA A 74 -18.48 7.87 27.26
CA ALA A 74 -17.42 8.29 28.18
C ALA A 74 -16.93 9.73 27.90
N ILE A 75 -17.19 10.24 26.69
CA ILE A 75 -16.73 11.57 26.27
C ILE A 75 -17.76 12.66 26.57
N LYS A 76 -19.08 12.37 26.54
CA LYS A 76 -20.14 13.37 26.77
C LYS A 76 -20.06 14.12 28.11
N SER A 77 -19.41 13.55 29.12
CA SER A 77 -19.32 14.15 30.47
C SER A 77 -18.13 15.11 30.67
N LEU A 78 -17.26 15.30 29.68
CA LEU A 78 -16.09 16.19 29.76
C LEU A 78 -16.31 17.53 29.01
N PRO A 79 -15.57 18.61 29.31
CA PRO A 79 -15.67 19.87 28.56
C PRO A 79 -15.39 19.66 27.05
N LEU A 80 -16.09 20.39 26.16
CA LEU A 80 -16.04 20.21 24.69
C LEU A 80 -14.62 20.16 24.10
N ARG A 81 -13.66 20.91 24.67
CA ARG A 81 -12.26 20.86 24.25
C ARG A 81 -11.59 19.51 24.52
N GLN A 82 -11.94 18.88 25.63
CA GLN A 82 -11.39 17.60 26.04
C GLN A 82 -12.11 16.44 25.33
N GLN A 83 -13.39 16.64 24.96
CA GLN A 83 -14.11 15.72 24.08
C GLN A 83 -13.51 15.67 22.68
N LEU A 84 -13.30 16.83 22.07
CA LEU A 84 -12.65 16.91 20.75
C LEU A 84 -11.24 16.34 20.77
N LYS A 85 -10.46 16.63 21.83
CA LYS A 85 -9.10 16.09 21.97
C LYS A 85 -9.09 14.57 22.15
N ALA A 86 -10.01 14.02 22.94
CA ALA A 86 -10.14 12.58 23.13
C ALA A 86 -10.65 11.88 21.87
N GLY A 87 -11.65 12.46 21.20
CA GLY A 87 -12.21 11.94 19.95
C GLY A 87 -11.19 11.91 18.82
N LEU A 88 -10.47 13.02 18.59
CA LEU A 88 -9.39 13.06 17.60
C LEU A 88 -8.26 12.07 17.92
N LYS A 89 -7.95 11.86 19.21
CA LYS A 89 -6.95 10.88 19.63
C LYS A 89 -7.40 9.44 19.36
N ASP A 90 -8.66 9.10 19.63
CA ASP A 90 -9.22 7.77 19.36
C ASP A 90 -9.35 7.51 17.85
N MET A 91 -9.91 8.46 17.09
CA MET A 91 -9.99 8.39 15.63
C MET A 91 -8.61 8.23 14.99
N GLY A 92 -7.63 9.01 15.44
CA GLY A 92 -6.24 8.91 14.99
C GLY A 92 -5.59 7.57 15.33
N ALA A 93 -5.80 7.05 16.54
CA ALA A 93 -5.28 5.75 16.94
C ALA A 93 -5.86 4.60 16.11
N ARG A 94 -7.17 4.65 15.84
CA ARG A 94 -7.87 3.67 14.97
C ARG A 94 -7.38 3.74 13.54
N SER A 95 -7.32 4.94 12.97
CA SER A 95 -6.80 5.17 11.61
C SER A 95 -5.34 4.68 11.48
N PHE A 96 -4.50 4.96 12.47
CA PHE A 96 -3.11 4.51 12.46
C PHE A 96 -2.97 2.98 12.58
N SER A 97 -3.83 2.33 13.37
CA SER A 97 -3.87 0.87 13.44
C SER A 97 -4.25 0.26 12.08
N SER A 98 -5.28 0.80 11.42
CA SER A 98 -5.67 0.38 10.06
C SER A 98 -4.54 0.61 9.06
N ALA A 99 -3.93 1.80 9.05
CA ALA A 99 -2.79 2.13 8.19
C ALA A 99 -1.64 1.11 8.35
N LYS A 100 -1.28 0.76 9.59
CA LYS A 100 -0.25 -0.27 9.86
C LYS A 100 -0.62 -1.62 9.28
N ASN A 101 -1.87 -2.05 9.41
CA ASN A 101 -2.30 -3.36 8.92
C ASN A 101 -2.28 -3.42 7.39
N PHE A 102 -2.82 -2.41 6.71
CA PHE A 102 -2.79 -2.35 5.24
C PHE A 102 -1.37 -2.15 4.70
N GLY A 103 -0.53 -1.38 5.37
CA GLY A 103 0.88 -1.25 5.02
C GLY A 103 1.64 -2.57 5.13
N LYS A 104 1.39 -3.35 6.20
CA LYS A 104 1.95 -4.71 6.35
C LYS A 104 1.49 -5.65 5.23
N VAL A 105 0.19 -5.66 4.93
CA VAL A 105 -0.36 -6.48 3.84
C VAL A 105 0.32 -6.13 2.51
N GLY A 106 0.36 -4.84 2.15
CA GLY A 106 0.96 -4.37 0.90
C GLY A 106 2.45 -4.70 0.80
N ALA A 107 3.20 -4.48 1.87
CA ALA A 107 4.63 -4.77 1.91
C ALA A 107 4.93 -6.27 1.78
N ILE A 108 4.22 -7.13 2.52
CA ILE A 108 4.44 -8.59 2.46
C ILE A 108 4.01 -9.13 1.10
N PHE A 109 2.89 -8.67 0.55
CA PHE A 109 2.41 -9.10 -0.76
C PHE A 109 3.42 -8.78 -1.86
N ALA A 110 3.78 -7.50 -2.03
CA ALA A 110 4.69 -7.07 -3.09
C ALA A 110 6.13 -7.61 -2.89
N GLY A 111 6.58 -7.74 -1.64
CA GLY A 111 7.88 -8.32 -1.33
C GLY A 111 7.93 -9.80 -1.68
N THR A 112 6.88 -10.55 -1.33
CA THR A 112 6.79 -11.99 -1.64
C THR A 112 6.67 -12.22 -3.14
N GLU A 113 5.83 -11.45 -3.82
CA GLU A 113 5.68 -11.51 -5.28
C GLU A 113 7.03 -11.24 -5.96
N CYS A 114 7.73 -10.17 -5.59
CA CYS A 114 9.03 -9.86 -6.18
C CYS A 114 10.08 -10.95 -5.93
N CYS A 115 10.11 -11.56 -4.73
CA CYS A 115 11.00 -12.69 -4.44
C CYS A 115 10.66 -13.92 -5.30
N ILE A 116 9.37 -14.21 -5.51
CA ILE A 116 8.92 -15.32 -6.36
C ILE A 116 9.26 -15.04 -7.83
N GLU A 117 9.01 -13.82 -8.32
CA GLU A 117 9.39 -13.40 -9.67
C GLU A 117 10.89 -13.54 -9.90
N GLY A 118 11.71 -13.09 -8.94
CA GLY A 118 13.16 -13.21 -8.98
C GLY A 118 13.64 -14.66 -9.03
N PHE A 119 12.93 -15.59 -8.36
CA PHE A 119 13.28 -17.01 -8.36
C PHE A 119 12.77 -17.76 -9.61
N ARG A 120 11.54 -17.49 -10.06
CA ARG A 120 10.91 -18.19 -11.20
C ARG A 120 11.22 -17.57 -12.55
N ALA A 121 11.73 -16.34 -12.60
CA ALA A 121 11.98 -15.55 -13.81
C ALA A 121 10.76 -15.47 -14.75
N LYS A 122 9.56 -15.52 -14.19
CA LYS A 122 8.28 -15.39 -14.89
C LYS A 122 7.37 -14.49 -14.07
N ASN A 123 6.50 -13.73 -14.73
CA ASN A 123 5.40 -12.99 -14.10
C ASN A 123 4.07 -13.55 -14.65
N ASP A 124 3.40 -14.38 -13.86
CA ASP A 124 2.14 -15.05 -14.20
C ASP A 124 1.13 -14.98 -13.05
N LEU A 125 -0.10 -15.44 -13.29
CA LEU A 125 -1.16 -15.52 -12.28
C LEU A 125 -0.75 -16.33 -11.05
N VAL A 126 0.08 -17.35 -11.24
CA VAL A 126 0.50 -18.24 -10.16
C VAL A 126 1.34 -17.48 -9.14
N ASN A 127 2.17 -16.55 -9.56
CA ASN A 127 2.95 -15.72 -8.64
C ASN A 127 2.05 -14.89 -7.71
N GLY A 128 1.03 -14.22 -8.26
CA GLY A 128 0.07 -13.44 -7.48
C GLY A 128 -0.70 -14.30 -6.48
N VAL A 129 -1.13 -15.50 -6.90
CA VAL A 129 -1.84 -16.47 -6.04
C VAL A 129 -0.94 -16.99 -4.91
N LEU A 130 0.31 -17.33 -5.21
CA LEU A 130 1.27 -17.80 -4.22
C LEU A 130 1.66 -16.69 -3.23
N ALA A 131 1.92 -15.48 -3.74
CA ALA A 131 2.19 -14.32 -2.91
C ALA A 131 0.99 -13.99 -2.00
N GLY A 132 -0.23 -14.07 -2.55
CA GLY A 132 -1.48 -13.94 -1.80
C GLY A 132 -1.58 -14.98 -0.68
N CYS A 133 -1.42 -16.27 -1.01
CA CYS A 133 -1.47 -17.34 -0.01
C CYS A 133 -0.44 -17.15 1.11
N ILE A 134 0.81 -16.85 0.76
CA ILE A 134 1.89 -16.64 1.73
C ILE A 134 1.58 -15.43 2.62
N THR A 135 1.11 -14.33 2.03
CA THR A 135 0.75 -13.11 2.77
C THR A 135 -0.39 -13.38 3.74
N GLY A 136 -1.49 -13.97 3.27
CA GLY A 136 -2.66 -14.27 4.08
C GLY A 136 -2.37 -15.31 5.17
N GLY A 137 -1.58 -16.34 4.83
CA GLY A 137 -1.14 -17.36 5.78
C GLY A 137 -0.21 -16.81 6.85
N ALA A 138 0.78 -15.99 6.48
CA ALA A 138 1.71 -15.38 7.42
C ALA A 138 1.03 -14.39 8.37
N LEU A 139 0.08 -13.60 7.87
CA LEU A 139 -0.66 -12.65 8.69
C LEU A 139 -1.63 -13.33 9.66
N ALA A 140 -2.22 -14.46 9.26
CA ALA A 140 -3.16 -15.21 10.10
C ALA A 140 -2.48 -16.29 10.97
N ALA A 141 -1.19 -16.58 10.76
CA ALA A 141 -0.44 -17.57 11.53
C ALA A 141 -0.53 -17.39 13.06
N PRO A 142 -0.48 -16.18 13.63
CA PRO A 142 -0.63 -15.99 15.08
C PRO A 142 -2.00 -16.41 15.63
N ALA A 143 -3.04 -16.47 14.78
CA ALA A 143 -4.38 -16.91 15.16
C ALA A 143 -4.57 -18.44 15.06
N GLY A 144 -3.51 -19.19 14.71
CA GLY A 144 -3.50 -20.65 14.63
C GLY A 144 -3.54 -21.22 13.21
N PRO A 145 -3.33 -22.54 13.05
CA PRO A 145 -3.16 -23.17 11.75
C PRO A 145 -4.43 -23.14 10.87
N GLN A 146 -5.62 -23.22 11.49
CA GLN A 146 -6.88 -23.11 10.76
C GLN A 146 -7.08 -21.69 10.20
N ALA A 147 -6.76 -20.67 10.98
CA ALA A 147 -6.80 -19.28 10.54
C ALA A 147 -5.76 -19.02 9.43
N ALA A 148 -4.57 -19.60 9.53
CA ALA A 148 -3.55 -19.53 8.48
C ALA A 148 -4.02 -20.17 7.17
N ALA A 149 -4.65 -21.34 7.23
CA ALA A 149 -5.18 -22.01 6.04
C ALA A 149 -6.31 -21.21 5.38
N LEU A 150 -7.25 -20.68 6.18
CA LEU A 150 -8.31 -19.81 5.68
C LEU A 150 -7.76 -18.48 5.13
N GLY A 151 -6.77 -17.89 5.81
CA GLY A 151 -6.08 -16.68 5.37
C GLY A 151 -5.36 -16.88 4.04
N CYS A 152 -4.62 -17.97 3.90
CA CYS A 152 -3.99 -18.34 2.63
C CYS A 152 -5.03 -18.50 1.53
N ALA A 153 -6.08 -19.31 1.74
CA ALA A 153 -7.10 -19.55 0.73
C ALA A 153 -7.83 -18.26 0.31
N GLY A 154 -8.20 -17.41 1.27
CA GLY A 154 -8.88 -16.14 1.01
C GLY A 154 -8.02 -15.15 0.23
N PHE A 155 -6.78 -14.92 0.65
CA PHE A 155 -5.87 -14.02 -0.05
C PHE A 155 -5.45 -14.57 -1.41
N ALA A 156 -5.23 -15.88 -1.54
CA ALA A 156 -4.95 -16.52 -2.82
C ALA A 156 -6.09 -16.32 -3.83
N ALA A 157 -7.34 -16.53 -3.39
CA ALA A 157 -8.51 -16.32 -4.23
C ALA A 157 -8.69 -14.85 -4.60
N PHE A 158 -8.50 -13.93 -3.65
CA PHE A 158 -8.56 -12.50 -3.92
C PHE A 158 -7.49 -12.05 -4.91
N SER A 159 -6.25 -12.48 -4.73
CA SER A 159 -5.16 -12.19 -5.67
C SER A 159 -5.42 -12.79 -7.05
N ALA A 160 -5.93 -14.02 -7.14
CA ALA A 160 -6.33 -14.62 -8.41
C ALA A 160 -7.37 -13.76 -9.15
N ALA A 161 -8.40 -13.29 -8.42
CA ALA A 161 -9.47 -12.50 -8.99
C ALA A 161 -8.99 -11.14 -9.50
N ILE A 162 -8.16 -10.43 -8.71
CA ILE A 162 -7.60 -9.14 -9.08
C ILE A 162 -6.66 -9.27 -10.27
N ASP A 163 -5.76 -10.25 -10.25
CA ASP A 163 -4.83 -10.47 -11.35
C ASP A 163 -5.55 -10.91 -12.64
N ALA A 164 -6.58 -11.75 -12.53
CA ALA A 164 -7.39 -12.14 -13.68
C ALA A 164 -8.15 -10.94 -14.24
N TYR A 165 -8.67 -10.07 -13.37
CA TYR A 165 -9.33 -8.84 -13.77
C TYR A 165 -8.37 -7.87 -14.47
N MET A 166 -7.15 -7.68 -13.96
CA MET A 166 -6.16 -6.77 -14.56
C MET A 166 -5.58 -7.31 -15.87
N ARG A 167 -5.52 -8.63 -16.05
CA ARG A 167 -5.00 -9.28 -17.26
C ARG A 167 -6.07 -9.52 -18.35
N ARG A 168 -7.34 -9.20 -18.09
CA ARG A 168 -8.38 -9.32 -19.12
C ARG A 168 -8.09 -8.29 -20.23
N PRO A 169 -8.05 -8.68 -21.52
CA PRO A 169 -8.01 -7.70 -22.58
C PRO A 169 -9.28 -6.84 -22.49
N SER A 170 -9.14 -5.52 -22.60
CA SER A 170 -10.28 -4.64 -22.79
C SER A 170 -10.84 -4.87 -24.19
N GLU A 171 -11.73 -5.84 -24.34
CA GLU A 171 -12.61 -5.88 -25.50
C GLU A 171 -13.59 -4.71 -25.38
N LEU A 172 -13.58 -3.82 -26.39
CA LEU A 172 -14.42 -2.63 -26.61
C LEU A 172 -13.80 -1.28 -26.17
N ASP A 173 -12.90 -0.74 -27.01
CA ASP A 173 -13.16 0.43 -27.87
C ASP A 173 -12.20 0.43 -29.08
#